data_AF-A0ABD3PPJ0-F1
#
_entry.id   AF-A0ABD3PPJ0-F1
#
_cell.length_a   1.000
_cell.length_b   1.000
_cell.length_c   1.000
_cell.angle_alpha   90.00
_cell.angle_beta   90.00
_cell.angle_gamma   90.00
#
_symmetry.space_group_name_H-M   'P 1'
#
loop_
_entity.id
_entity.type
_entity.pdbx_description
1 polymer ?
#
loop_
_entity_poly.entity_id
_entity_poly.type
_entity_poly.pdbx_seq_one_letter_code
_entity_poly.pdbx_strand_id
1 'polypeptide(L)'
;MAAVAVRSRPGKKVVRHHPTACLPTRRRAAAATFLLLVLVPRSPRARDDAMMPRPLGSFPHVALASAHSSGILSDLLSSAAERMFPPEDYADADSDADVETRRTLDILEISAMRARDIKRRLARSHGYDPDELSRMIDKKDLINALSFEEHKARRRGADRRRWRRIRTALIWTCAAVIVVVFWPLVRRALEVAHVNLVVYADRRRHEIGRCRDFDSPTGYLGIFLLFVIDALSLWLSISVLLSWVMSSRYFFPVPSIPIRPAQLLTPTGGDAGALGKYGINVGPMLVSWSFRFLNGRVEAMIGRAMSDALKRRRRREKDEAKRARREEKERDREARGRANVAGGGMAATATALRRDDDGSEQHDDNEGSDGEDSYSGMTPSNVSRIATSSFHDLD
;
A
#
# COMPACT_ATOMS: atom_id res chain seq x y z
N MET A 1 47.16 50.47 30.41
CA MET A 1 47.12 51.52 29.37
C MET A 1 47.24 50.85 28.01
N ALA A 2 46.22 51.06 27.15
CA ALA A 2 46.16 50.93 25.67
C ALA A 2 46.82 49.70 24.97
N ALA A 3 46.23 49.03 23.99
CA ALA A 3 45.29 49.49 22.97
C ALA A 3 44.41 48.34 22.44
N VAL A 4 43.16 48.70 22.15
CA VAL A 4 42.11 47.88 21.56
C VAL A 4 42.24 47.96 20.03
N ALA A 5 42.38 46.83 19.35
CA ALA A 5 42.36 46.76 17.89
C ALA A 5 40.98 46.27 17.40
N VAL A 6 40.12 47.23 17.03
CA VAL A 6 38.82 47.01 16.40
C VAL A 6 39.03 46.67 14.92
N ARG A 7 38.70 45.43 14.52
CA ARG A 7 38.76 44.98 13.12
C ARG A 7 37.37 45.09 12.48
N SER A 8 37.14 46.22 11.81
CA SER A 8 35.95 46.48 10.99
C SER A 8 35.94 45.61 9.73
N ARG A 9 34.82 44.92 9.47
CA ARG A 9 34.52 44.25 8.18
C ARG A 9 33.36 44.98 7.50
N PRO A 10 33.52 45.55 6.30
CA PRO A 10 32.39 46.02 5.52
C PRO A 10 31.72 44.85 4.78
N GLY A 11 30.45 44.62 5.10
CA GLY A 11 29.58 43.71 4.37
C GLY A 11 29.15 44.30 3.03
N LYS A 12 29.26 43.52 1.96
CA LYS A 12 28.55 43.76 0.69
C LYS A 12 27.44 42.72 0.55
N LYS A 13 26.20 43.14 0.82
CA LYS A 13 24.98 42.46 0.40
C LYS A 13 24.77 42.74 -1.09
N VAL A 14 24.82 41.72 -1.93
CA VAL A 14 24.30 41.78 -3.30
C VAL A 14 22.99 41.00 -3.32
N VAL A 15 21.90 41.77 -3.33
CA VAL A 15 20.54 41.29 -3.55
C VAL A 15 20.40 41.03 -5.05
N ARG A 16 20.22 39.77 -5.46
CA ARG A 16 19.75 39.44 -6.80
C ARG A 16 18.28 39.07 -6.72
N HIS A 17 17.44 39.99 -7.20
CA HIS A 17 16.06 39.73 -7.57
C HIS A 17 16.04 38.84 -8.81
N HIS A 18 15.36 37.69 -8.74
CA HIS A 18 14.96 36.93 -9.93
C HIS A 18 13.48 37.25 -10.25
N PRO A 19 13.16 37.59 -11.51
CA PRO A 19 11.80 37.88 -11.92
C PRO A 19 10.96 36.62 -12.05
N THR A 20 9.73 36.73 -11.57
CA THR A 20 8.57 35.90 -11.86
C THR A 20 8.31 35.82 -13.36
N ALA A 21 8.25 34.61 -13.91
CA ALA A 21 7.73 34.35 -15.25
C ALA A 21 6.49 33.46 -15.18
N CYS A 22 5.43 33.97 -15.82
CA CYS A 22 4.10 33.41 -15.95
C CYS A 22 4.05 32.12 -16.78
N LEU A 23 2.97 31.37 -16.49
CA LEU A 23 2.44 30.18 -17.19
C LEU A 23 2.45 30.27 -18.72
N PRO A 24 2.39 29.10 -19.39
CA PRO A 24 1.10 28.78 -19.99
C PRO A 24 0.61 27.34 -19.73
N THR A 25 -0.68 27.31 -19.46
CA THR A 25 -1.64 26.24 -19.69
C THR A 25 -1.34 25.38 -20.92
N ARG A 26 -1.19 24.07 -20.73
CA ARG A 26 -1.51 23.09 -21.78
C ARG A 26 -2.32 21.93 -21.22
N ARG A 27 -3.62 22.00 -21.54
CA ARG A 27 -4.59 20.93 -21.50
C ARG A 27 -4.04 19.70 -22.23
N ARG A 28 -3.94 18.56 -21.54
CA ARG A 28 -4.21 17.26 -22.14
C ARG A 28 -5.14 16.49 -21.22
N ALA A 29 -6.40 16.48 -21.64
CA ALA A 29 -7.41 15.57 -21.17
C ALA A 29 -7.16 14.16 -21.73
N ALA A 30 -7.80 13.21 -21.04
CA ALA A 30 -8.31 11.95 -21.54
C ALA A 30 -7.40 10.70 -21.49
N ALA A 31 -8.05 9.66 -20.95
CA ALA A 31 -7.89 8.23 -21.20
C ALA A 31 -6.79 7.48 -20.42
N ALA A 32 -7.13 7.10 -19.18
CA ALA A 32 -6.71 5.81 -18.61
C ALA A 32 -7.69 5.35 -17.53
N THR A 33 -8.96 5.22 -17.92
CA THR A 33 -9.96 4.44 -17.20
C THR A 33 -10.18 3.16 -18.00
N PHE A 34 -10.35 2.03 -17.29
CA PHE A 34 -10.77 0.72 -17.80
C PHE A 34 -9.70 -0.16 -18.48
N LEU A 35 -8.93 -0.90 -17.66
CA LEU A 35 -8.52 -2.28 -18.00
C LEU A 35 -8.06 -3.07 -16.76
N LEU A 36 -8.93 -3.19 -15.75
CA LEU A 36 -8.75 -4.10 -14.62
C LEU A 36 -10.09 -4.80 -14.31
N LEU A 37 -10.68 -5.35 -15.37
CA LEU A 37 -11.79 -6.28 -15.34
C LEU A 37 -11.41 -7.40 -16.31
N VAL A 38 -11.67 -8.64 -15.90
CA VAL A 38 -11.36 -9.92 -16.56
C VAL A 38 -10.08 -10.58 -16.04
N LEU A 39 -10.20 -11.14 -14.83
CA LEU A 39 -9.69 -12.47 -14.47
C LEU A 39 -10.50 -12.98 -13.27
N VAL A 40 -11.82 -13.11 -13.47
CA VAL A 40 -12.66 -13.93 -12.60
C VAL A 40 -12.53 -15.36 -13.12
N PRO A 41 -11.90 -16.30 -12.41
CA PRO A 41 -11.92 -17.69 -12.80
C PRO A 41 -13.38 -18.17 -12.74
N ARG A 42 -13.91 -18.51 -13.91
CA ARG A 42 -15.23 -19.07 -14.11
C ARG A 42 -15.25 -20.46 -13.44
N SER A 43 -15.78 -20.52 -12.22
CA SER A 43 -15.99 -21.78 -11.50
C SER A 43 -16.85 -22.71 -12.35
N PRO A 44 -16.41 -23.94 -12.66
CA PRO A 44 -17.27 -24.91 -13.34
C PRO A 44 -18.42 -25.26 -12.38
N ARG A 45 -19.65 -25.01 -12.85
CA ARG A 45 -20.87 -25.56 -12.25
C ARG A 45 -20.74 -27.08 -12.28
N ALA A 46 -20.48 -27.67 -11.12
CA ALA A 46 -20.71 -29.09 -10.91
C ALA A 46 -22.22 -29.32 -10.83
N ARG A 47 -22.72 -30.04 -11.84
CA ARG A 47 -24.04 -30.68 -11.86
C ARG A 47 -24.07 -31.71 -10.73
N ASP A 48 -25.14 -31.64 -9.94
CA ASP A 48 -25.64 -32.79 -9.20
C ASP A 48 -26.08 -33.83 -10.23
N ASP A 49 -25.37 -34.96 -10.31
CA ASP A 49 -25.91 -36.22 -10.84
C ASP A 49 -24.97 -37.39 -10.47
N ALA A 50 -25.59 -38.45 -9.94
CA ALA A 50 -25.08 -39.81 -9.77
C ALA A 50 -24.01 -40.08 -8.69
N MET A 51 -24.53 -40.47 -7.53
CA MET A 51 -23.87 -41.23 -6.47
C MET A 51 -23.42 -42.61 -7.01
N MET A 52 -22.13 -42.77 -7.29
CA MET A 52 -21.46 -44.06 -7.51
C MET A 52 -20.10 -44.05 -6.79
N PRO A 53 -19.71 -45.13 -6.09
CA PRO A 53 -18.45 -45.20 -5.37
C PRO A 53 -17.31 -45.40 -6.39
N ARG A 54 -16.43 -44.40 -6.52
CA ARG A 54 -15.18 -44.54 -7.27
C ARG A 54 -14.00 -44.83 -6.34
N PRO A 55 -13.06 -45.69 -6.78
CA PRO A 55 -12.01 -46.24 -5.95
C PRO A 55 -10.91 -45.22 -5.62
N LEU A 56 -10.29 -45.44 -4.46
CA LEU A 56 -9.06 -44.80 -4.01
C LEU A 56 -7.96 -44.98 -5.07
N GLY A 57 -7.57 -43.91 -5.75
CA GLY A 57 -6.54 -43.97 -6.77
C GLY A 57 -6.09 -42.59 -7.24
N SER A 58 -4.85 -42.27 -6.89
CA SER A 58 -4.01 -41.17 -7.40
C SER A 58 -4.44 -39.74 -7.08
N PHE A 59 -3.69 -39.11 -6.18
CA PHE A 59 -3.59 -37.66 -6.08
C PHE A 59 -3.05 -37.10 -7.41
N PRO A 60 -3.70 -36.11 -8.04
CA PRO A 60 -3.06 -35.37 -9.11
C PRO A 60 -1.88 -34.63 -8.50
N HIS A 61 -0.67 -35.00 -8.91
CA HIS A 61 0.48 -34.10 -8.81
C HIS A 61 0.08 -32.81 -9.54
N VAL A 62 -0.29 -31.79 -8.77
CA VAL A 62 -0.29 -30.42 -9.24
C VAL A 62 1.16 -30.12 -9.58
N ALA A 63 1.51 -30.34 -10.84
CA ALA A 63 2.72 -29.80 -11.42
C ALA A 63 2.56 -28.27 -11.31
N LEU A 64 3.16 -27.71 -10.25
CA LEU A 64 3.54 -26.32 -10.19
C LEU A 64 4.38 -26.08 -11.44
N ALA A 65 3.73 -25.59 -12.50
CA ALA A 65 4.43 -24.97 -13.60
C ALA A 65 5.33 -23.92 -12.95
N SER A 66 6.63 -24.18 -12.97
CA SER A 66 7.68 -23.24 -12.60
C SER A 66 7.55 -22.06 -13.55
N ALA A 67 6.68 -21.12 -13.17
CA ALA A 67 6.51 -19.87 -13.86
C ALA A 67 7.90 -19.24 -13.93
N HIS A 68 8.36 -18.96 -15.15
CA HIS A 68 9.61 -18.29 -15.47
C HIS A 68 9.61 -16.82 -14.99
N SER A 69 9.25 -16.57 -13.73
CA SER A 69 9.36 -15.27 -13.06
C SER A 69 10.79 -14.98 -12.60
N SER A 70 11.71 -15.94 -12.75
CA SER A 70 13.15 -15.74 -12.52
C SER A 70 13.74 -14.67 -13.45
N GLY A 71 13.17 -14.48 -14.66
CA GLY A 71 13.65 -13.50 -15.63
C GLY A 71 13.47 -12.04 -15.18
N ILE A 72 12.32 -11.69 -14.62
CA ILE A 72 12.05 -10.29 -14.23
C ILE A 72 12.91 -9.89 -13.03
N LEU A 73 13.10 -10.82 -12.07
CA LEU A 73 13.98 -10.58 -10.93
C LEU A 73 15.45 -10.57 -11.34
N SER A 74 15.88 -11.45 -12.24
CA SER A 74 17.26 -11.42 -12.76
C SER A 74 17.54 -10.18 -13.58
N ASP A 75 16.56 -9.69 -14.36
CA ASP A 75 16.68 -8.47 -15.16
C ASP A 75 16.66 -7.20 -14.30
N LEU A 76 15.86 -7.18 -13.22
CA LEU A 76 15.93 -6.12 -12.22
C LEU A 76 17.24 -6.18 -11.43
N LEU A 77 17.74 -7.38 -11.11
CA LEU A 77 19.02 -7.55 -10.43
C LEU A 77 20.20 -7.20 -11.34
N SER A 78 20.15 -7.53 -12.63
CA SER A 78 21.18 -7.17 -13.61
C SER A 78 21.13 -5.69 -13.93
N SER A 79 19.95 -5.10 -14.14
CA SER A 79 19.78 -3.65 -14.32
C SER A 79 20.16 -2.87 -13.07
N ALA A 80 19.81 -3.36 -11.87
CA ALA A 80 20.31 -2.79 -10.63
C ALA A 80 21.82 -3.00 -10.54
N ALA A 81 22.38 -4.17 -10.85
CA ALA A 81 23.81 -4.41 -10.81
C ALA A 81 24.58 -3.49 -11.78
N GLU A 82 24.08 -3.28 -13.00
CA GLU A 82 24.62 -2.32 -13.96
C GLU A 82 24.49 -0.88 -13.46
N ARG A 83 23.42 -0.54 -12.74
CA ARG A 83 23.28 0.81 -12.16
C ARG A 83 24.09 1.00 -10.88
N MET A 84 24.36 -0.09 -10.15
CA MET A 84 25.12 -0.14 -8.90
C MET A 84 26.63 -0.26 -9.15
N PHE A 85 26.99 -0.85 -10.28
CA PHE A 85 28.34 -0.99 -10.83
C PHE A 85 28.28 -0.60 -12.31
N PRO A 86 28.09 0.70 -12.63
CA PRO A 86 28.12 1.14 -14.01
C PRO A 86 29.42 0.65 -14.63
N PRO A 87 29.39 -0.07 -15.77
CA PRO A 87 30.62 -0.44 -16.46
C PRO A 87 31.45 0.81 -16.80
N GLU A 88 30.81 1.97 -16.85
CA GLU A 88 31.42 3.31 -16.93
C GLU A 88 32.34 3.65 -15.73
N ASP A 89 32.12 3.16 -14.51
CA ASP A 89 33.10 3.34 -13.42
C ASP A 89 34.42 2.57 -13.67
N TYR A 90 34.41 1.64 -14.63
CA TYR A 90 35.60 0.94 -15.13
C TYR A 90 36.10 1.48 -16.48
N ALA A 91 35.23 2.06 -17.33
CA ALA A 91 35.56 2.54 -18.67
C ALA A 91 35.73 4.08 -18.79
N ASP A 92 35.03 4.86 -17.97
CA ASP A 92 35.05 6.34 -17.94
C ASP A 92 35.93 6.92 -16.82
N ALA A 93 36.63 6.04 -16.09
CA ALA A 93 37.83 6.44 -15.35
C ALA A 93 38.88 7.11 -16.25
N ASP A 94 38.76 6.94 -17.58
CA ASP A 94 39.54 7.65 -18.59
C ASP A 94 38.77 8.84 -19.23
N SER A 95 37.44 8.84 -19.41
CA SER A 95 36.79 9.90 -20.22
C SER A 95 36.57 11.24 -19.48
N ASP A 96 36.12 11.22 -18.23
CA ASP A 96 35.95 12.44 -17.42
C ASP A 96 37.22 12.80 -16.63
N ALA A 97 38.04 11.79 -16.32
CA ALA A 97 39.35 12.03 -15.77
C ALA A 97 40.35 12.51 -16.83
N ASP A 98 40.15 12.24 -18.13
CA ASP A 98 41.07 12.69 -19.18
C ASP A 98 41.18 14.21 -19.22
N VAL A 99 40.13 14.97 -18.89
CA VAL A 99 40.22 16.44 -18.99
C VAL A 99 41.20 17.02 -17.96
N GLU A 100 41.30 16.44 -16.77
CA GLU A 100 42.28 16.84 -15.75
C GLU A 100 43.58 16.01 -15.81
N THR A 101 43.53 14.76 -16.24
CA THR A 101 44.69 13.85 -16.28
C THR A 101 45.50 13.98 -17.58
N ARG A 102 44.90 14.36 -18.72
CA ARG A 102 45.63 14.83 -19.95
C ARG A 102 46.41 16.12 -19.72
N ARG A 103 46.21 16.80 -18.58
CA ARG A 103 47.07 17.91 -18.14
C ARG A 103 48.25 17.47 -17.27
N THR A 104 48.42 16.18 -16.98
CA THR A 104 49.67 15.69 -16.39
C THR A 104 50.55 15.19 -17.53
N LEU A 105 51.62 15.92 -17.82
CA LEU A 105 52.54 15.58 -18.90
C LEU A 105 53.34 14.34 -18.50
N ASP A 106 53.77 13.57 -19.50
CA ASP A 106 54.78 12.55 -19.24
C ASP A 106 56.17 13.18 -19.04
N ILE A 107 57.06 12.48 -18.34
CA ILE A 107 58.43 12.96 -18.06
C ILE A 107 59.16 13.31 -19.37
N LEU A 108 58.92 12.55 -20.44
CA LEU A 108 59.45 12.80 -21.78
C LEU A 108 58.91 14.11 -22.37
N GLU A 109 57.61 14.36 -22.24
CA GLU A 109 56.98 15.61 -22.71
C GLU A 109 57.48 16.82 -21.90
N ILE A 110 57.64 16.67 -20.57
CA ILE A 110 58.23 17.71 -19.71
C ILE A 110 59.65 18.04 -20.16
N SER A 111 60.45 17.02 -20.48
CA SER A 111 61.82 17.22 -20.93
C SER A 111 61.92 17.95 -22.27
N ALA A 112 60.92 17.75 -23.16
CA ALA A 112 60.82 18.39 -24.46
C ALA A 112 60.40 19.87 -24.38
N MET A 113 59.75 20.30 -23.29
CA MET A 113 59.33 21.70 -23.12
C MET A 113 60.52 22.66 -22.94
N ARG A 114 60.31 23.93 -23.31
CA ARG A 114 61.27 25.02 -23.04
C ARG A 114 61.22 25.39 -21.55
N ALA A 115 62.37 25.76 -20.98
CA ALA A 115 62.46 26.12 -19.55
C ALA A 115 61.49 27.24 -19.13
N ARG A 116 61.21 28.19 -20.04
CA ARG A 116 60.22 29.27 -19.80
C ARG A 116 58.79 28.73 -19.62
N ASP A 117 58.40 27.70 -20.37
CA ASP A 117 57.06 27.14 -20.31
C ASP A 117 56.88 26.27 -19.06
N ILE A 118 57.93 25.53 -18.68
CA ILE A 118 58.01 24.80 -17.40
C ILE A 118 57.80 25.77 -16.23
N LYS A 119 58.52 26.90 -16.21
CA LYS A 119 58.36 27.95 -15.18
C LYS A 119 56.92 28.49 -15.11
N ARG A 120 56.33 28.83 -16.26
CA ARG A 120 54.94 29.33 -16.31
C ARG A 120 53.94 28.32 -15.76
N ARG A 121 54.14 27.03 -16.04
CA ARG A 121 53.26 25.96 -15.57
C ARG A 121 53.43 25.70 -14.07
N LEU A 122 54.67 25.67 -13.57
CA LEU A 122 54.96 25.53 -12.13
C LEU A 122 54.29 26.64 -11.32
N ALA A 123 54.38 27.90 -11.78
CA ALA A 123 53.75 29.04 -11.13
C ALA A 123 52.21 29.01 -11.21
N ARG A 124 51.62 28.71 -12.39
CA ARG A 124 50.16 28.76 -12.57
C ARG A 124 49.42 27.55 -12.03
N SER A 125 49.98 26.36 -12.19
CA SER A 125 49.30 25.10 -11.89
C SER A 125 49.63 24.59 -10.49
N HIS A 126 50.86 24.82 -10.02
CA HIS A 126 51.33 24.32 -8.72
C HIS A 126 51.56 25.43 -7.69
N GLY A 127 51.45 26.70 -8.09
CA GLY A 127 51.51 27.84 -7.17
C GLY A 127 52.90 28.11 -6.58
N TYR A 128 53.97 27.72 -7.28
CA TYR A 128 55.32 28.03 -6.82
C TYR A 128 55.60 29.54 -6.88
N ASP A 129 56.29 30.03 -5.86
CA ASP A 129 56.64 31.45 -5.77
C ASP A 129 57.70 31.83 -6.81
N PRO A 130 57.59 33.04 -7.41
CA PRO A 130 58.52 33.49 -8.44
C PRO A 130 59.98 33.52 -7.94
N ASP A 131 60.17 33.71 -6.64
CA ASP A 131 61.48 33.72 -5.99
C ASP A 131 62.11 32.32 -5.93
N GLU A 132 61.31 31.26 -5.77
CA GLU A 132 61.79 29.88 -5.83
C GLU A 132 62.11 29.48 -7.29
N LEU A 133 61.28 29.92 -8.24
CA LEU A 133 61.51 29.70 -9.67
C LEU A 133 62.76 30.45 -10.19
N SER A 134 63.09 31.60 -9.64
CA SER A 134 64.26 32.37 -10.07
C SER A 134 65.57 31.72 -9.60
N ARG A 135 65.55 31.06 -8.43
CA ARG A 135 66.67 30.27 -7.90
C ARG A 135 66.95 29.00 -8.71
N MET A 136 65.93 28.42 -9.33
CA MET A 136 66.08 27.31 -10.28
C MET A 136 66.53 27.82 -11.66
N ILE A 137 67.84 27.95 -11.85
CA ILE A 137 68.45 28.41 -13.11
C ILE A 137 68.51 27.26 -14.13
N ASP A 138 68.84 26.05 -13.66
CA ASP A 138 69.03 24.89 -14.52
C ASP A 138 67.72 24.24 -14.98
N LYS A 139 67.67 23.87 -16.26
CA LYS A 139 66.52 23.16 -16.85
C LYS A 139 66.26 21.83 -16.14
N LYS A 140 67.30 21.18 -15.63
CA LYS A 140 67.22 19.88 -14.93
C LYS A 140 66.43 19.99 -13.62
N ASP A 141 66.67 21.03 -12.83
CA ASP A 141 65.99 21.25 -11.55
C ASP A 141 64.51 21.59 -11.76
N LEU A 142 64.20 22.37 -12.80
CA LEU A 142 62.83 22.70 -13.19
C LEU A 142 62.05 21.46 -13.67
N ILE A 143 62.69 20.59 -14.45
CA ILE A 143 62.10 19.31 -14.88
C ILE A 143 61.83 18.44 -13.64
N ASN A 144 62.80 18.31 -12.74
CA ASN A 144 62.65 17.50 -11.53
C ASN A 144 61.51 18.02 -10.64
N ALA A 145 61.48 19.33 -10.37
CA ALA A 145 60.43 19.97 -9.58
C ALA A 145 59.04 19.79 -10.20
N LEU A 146 58.89 20.01 -11.51
CA LEU A 146 57.61 19.81 -12.19
C LEU A 146 57.20 18.33 -12.17
N SER A 147 58.14 17.41 -12.42
CA SER A 147 57.87 15.97 -12.40
C SER A 147 57.42 15.48 -11.01
N PHE A 148 58.00 16.01 -9.94
CA PHE A 148 57.63 15.66 -8.57
C PHE A 148 56.21 16.10 -8.24
N GLU A 149 55.84 17.33 -8.58
CA GLU A 149 54.51 17.87 -8.30
C GLU A 149 53.42 17.26 -9.17
N GLU A 150 53.70 16.99 -10.45
CA GLU A 150 52.77 16.26 -11.31
C GLU A 150 52.59 14.81 -10.81
N HIS A 151 53.66 14.14 -10.37
CA HIS A 151 53.56 12.81 -9.74
C HIS A 151 52.73 12.87 -8.45
N LYS A 152 52.92 13.88 -7.60
CA LYS A 152 52.18 14.07 -6.35
C LYS A 152 50.70 14.34 -6.60
N ALA A 153 50.38 15.16 -7.61
CA ALA A 153 49.01 15.39 -8.05
C ALA A 153 48.36 14.09 -8.56
N ARG A 154 49.08 13.31 -9.37
CA ARG A 154 48.64 12.00 -9.86
C ARG A 154 48.36 11.01 -8.72
N ARG A 155 49.22 10.95 -7.70
CA ARG A 155 48.99 10.12 -6.49
C ARG A 155 47.73 10.54 -5.73
N ARG A 156 47.55 11.83 -5.46
CA ARG A 156 46.34 12.35 -4.77
C ARG A 156 45.06 12.05 -5.54
N GLY A 157 45.10 12.14 -6.87
CA GLY A 157 43.97 11.78 -7.73
C GLY A 157 43.63 10.29 -7.67
N ALA A 158 44.65 9.42 -7.68
CA ALA A 158 44.48 7.98 -7.54
C ALA A 158 43.91 7.60 -6.17
N ASP A 159 44.39 8.21 -5.08
CA ASP A 159 43.91 7.94 -3.71
C ASP A 159 42.46 8.37 -3.52
N ARG A 160 42.04 9.53 -4.04
CA ARG A 160 40.62 9.96 -4.00
C ARG A 160 39.70 9.00 -4.76
N ARG A 161 40.17 8.42 -5.88
CA ARG A 161 39.42 7.41 -6.64
C ARG A 161 39.34 6.08 -5.89
N ARG A 162 40.45 5.64 -5.28
CA ARG A 162 40.47 4.46 -4.41
C ARG A 162 39.52 4.64 -3.23
N TRP A 163 39.53 5.79 -2.58
CA TRP A 163 38.66 6.09 -1.45
C TRP A 163 37.17 6.07 -1.81
N ARG A 164 36.80 6.63 -2.97
CA ARG A 164 35.42 6.54 -3.48
C ARG A 164 34.99 5.09 -3.71
N ARG A 165 35.82 4.29 -4.38
CA ARG A 165 35.55 2.87 -4.61
C ARG A 165 35.42 2.07 -3.32
N ILE A 166 36.32 2.29 -2.36
CA ILE A 166 36.26 1.67 -1.03
C ILE A 166 34.96 2.04 -0.33
N ARG A 167 34.55 3.32 -0.36
CA ARG A 167 33.31 3.78 0.27
C ARG A 167 32.08 3.13 -0.37
N THR A 168 32.01 3.08 -1.69
CA THR A 168 30.89 2.44 -2.40
C THR A 168 30.87 0.94 -2.14
N ALA A 169 32.01 0.26 -2.20
CA ALA A 169 32.13 -1.16 -1.86
C ALA A 169 31.68 -1.45 -0.42
N LEU A 170 32.09 -0.61 0.54
CA LEU A 170 31.69 -0.73 1.94
C LEU A 170 30.17 -0.61 2.12
N ILE A 171 29.54 0.39 1.49
CA ILE A 171 28.08 0.57 1.53
C ILE A 171 27.37 -0.68 0.98
N TRP A 172 27.84 -1.22 -0.14
CA TRP A 172 27.25 -2.41 -0.75
C TRP A 172 27.46 -3.67 0.09
N THR A 173 28.65 -3.89 0.65
CA THR A 173 28.88 -5.01 1.54
C THR A 173 27.99 -4.94 2.79
N CYS A 174 27.81 -3.74 3.36
CA CYS A 174 26.87 -3.55 4.47
C CYS A 174 25.42 -3.83 4.06
N ALA A 175 24.99 -3.34 2.90
CA ALA A 175 23.64 -3.61 2.38
C ALA A 175 23.40 -5.11 2.14
N ALA A 176 24.38 -5.82 1.57
CA ALA A 176 24.30 -7.26 1.36
C ALA A 176 24.20 -8.04 2.68
N VAL A 177 25.01 -7.66 3.69
CA VAL A 177 24.93 -8.26 5.04
C VAL A 177 23.56 -8.03 5.67
N ILE A 178 23.02 -6.81 5.58
CA ILE A 178 21.66 -6.49 6.04
C ILE A 178 20.65 -7.40 5.31
N VAL A 179 20.68 -7.50 3.99
CA VAL A 179 19.75 -8.36 3.25
C VAL A 179 19.83 -9.81 3.69
N VAL A 180 21.03 -10.37 3.87
CA VAL A 180 21.21 -11.76 4.31
C VAL A 180 20.71 -11.98 5.74
N VAL A 181 21.01 -11.06 6.67
CA VAL A 181 20.58 -11.15 8.07
C VAL A 181 19.06 -10.98 8.22
N PHE A 182 18.46 -10.07 7.44
CA PHE A 182 17.02 -9.82 7.47
C PHE A 182 16.21 -10.75 6.57
N TRP A 183 16.83 -11.53 5.68
CA TRP A 183 16.15 -12.49 4.80
C TRP A 183 15.18 -13.44 5.52
N PRO A 184 15.55 -14.12 6.62
CA PRO A 184 14.61 -14.99 7.34
C PRO A 184 13.44 -14.22 7.93
N LEU A 185 13.64 -12.97 8.37
CA LEU A 185 12.58 -12.12 8.90
C LEU A 185 11.60 -11.72 7.78
N VAL A 186 12.12 -11.34 6.62
CA VAL A 186 11.30 -11.03 5.44
C VAL A 186 10.52 -12.26 4.99
N ARG A 187 11.15 -13.44 4.93
CA ARG A 187 10.48 -14.68 4.56
C ARG A 187 9.34 -15.03 5.52
N ARG A 188 9.57 -14.95 6.84
CA ARG A 188 8.51 -15.17 7.85
C ARG A 188 7.40 -14.13 7.73
N ALA A 189 7.75 -12.86 7.53
CA ALA A 189 6.78 -11.80 7.33
C ALA A 189 5.95 -12.03 6.06
N LEU A 190 6.55 -12.50 4.97
CA LEU A 190 5.86 -12.84 3.72
C LEU A 190 4.98 -14.08 3.86
N GLU A 191 5.41 -15.10 4.60
CA GLU A 191 4.60 -16.29 4.90
C GLU A 191 3.36 -15.90 5.72
N VAL A 192 3.54 -15.10 6.79
CA VAL A 192 2.43 -14.58 7.60
C VAL A 192 1.53 -13.66 6.78
N ALA A 193 2.10 -12.78 5.95
CA ALA A 193 1.34 -11.90 5.07
C ALA A 193 0.56 -12.71 4.02
N HIS A 194 1.13 -13.78 3.48
CA HIS A 194 0.46 -14.66 2.53
C HIS A 194 -0.72 -15.38 3.18
N VAL A 195 -0.53 -15.99 4.35
CA VAL A 195 -1.62 -16.63 5.10
C VAL A 195 -2.72 -15.62 5.44
N ASN A 196 -2.35 -14.43 5.94
CA ASN A 196 -3.31 -13.39 6.27
C ASN A 196 -4.03 -12.86 5.01
N LEU A 197 -3.34 -12.78 3.88
CA LEU A 197 -3.93 -12.38 2.60
C LEU A 197 -4.88 -13.44 2.06
N VAL A 198 -4.58 -14.73 2.22
CA VAL A 198 -5.49 -15.83 1.87
C VAL A 198 -6.74 -15.78 2.77
N VAL A 199 -6.57 -15.66 4.09
CA VAL A 199 -7.69 -15.54 5.03
C VAL A 199 -8.54 -14.30 4.74
N TYR A 200 -7.90 -13.17 4.43
CA TYR A 200 -8.58 -11.94 4.05
C TYR A 200 -9.33 -12.10 2.72
N ALA A 201 -8.70 -12.69 1.71
CA ALA A 201 -9.30 -12.93 0.39
C ALA A 201 -10.50 -13.88 0.49
N ASP A 202 -10.40 -14.95 1.28
CA ASP A 202 -11.49 -15.90 1.51
C ASP A 202 -12.65 -15.24 2.25
N ARG A 203 -12.36 -14.46 3.30
CA ARG A 203 -13.38 -13.66 4.00
C ARG A 203 -14.08 -12.69 3.05
N ARG A 204 -13.34 -11.97 2.22
CA ARG A 204 -13.90 -11.04 1.22
C ARG A 204 -14.70 -11.76 0.14
N ARG A 205 -14.23 -12.92 -0.31
CA ARG A 205 -14.94 -13.75 -1.28
C ARG A 205 -16.29 -14.21 -0.72
N HIS A 206 -16.34 -14.58 0.56
CA HIS A 206 -17.58 -14.94 1.25
C HIS A 206 -18.55 -13.75 1.38
N GLU A 207 -18.04 -12.58 1.73
CA GLU A 207 -18.85 -11.34 1.80
C GLU A 207 -19.40 -10.93 0.43
N ILE A 208 -18.57 -11.01 -0.63
CA ILE A 208 -18.99 -10.76 -2.02
C ILE A 208 -20.03 -11.79 -2.47
N GLY A 209 -19.85 -13.06 -2.12
CA GLY A 209 -20.82 -14.13 -2.40
C GLY A 209 -22.18 -13.81 -1.81
N ARG A 210 -22.24 -13.44 -0.53
CA ARG A 210 -23.47 -13.00 0.12
C ARG A 210 -24.08 -11.78 -0.56
N CYS A 211 -23.28 -10.77 -0.91
CA CYS A 211 -23.81 -9.60 -1.63
C CYS A 211 -24.41 -9.97 -2.98
N ARG A 212 -23.88 -11.00 -3.65
CA ARG A 212 -24.46 -11.54 -4.88
C ARG A 212 -25.78 -12.24 -4.65
N ASP A 213 -25.92 -12.99 -3.56
CA ASP A 213 -27.18 -13.67 -3.23
C ASP A 213 -28.32 -12.70 -2.88
N PHE A 214 -27.98 -11.45 -2.51
CA PHE A 214 -28.94 -10.41 -2.15
C PHE A 214 -29.18 -9.36 -3.25
N ASP A 215 -28.40 -9.38 -4.35
CA ASP A 215 -28.46 -8.40 -5.45
C ASP A 215 -28.54 -6.93 -4.98
N SER A 216 -27.83 -6.61 -3.90
CA SER A 216 -27.88 -5.27 -3.30
C SER A 216 -26.74 -4.39 -3.83
N PRO A 217 -27.01 -3.39 -4.69
CA PRO A 217 -25.98 -2.52 -5.26
C PRO A 217 -25.25 -1.69 -4.19
N THR A 218 -25.94 -1.36 -3.09
CA THR A 218 -25.34 -0.65 -1.95
C THR A 218 -24.33 -1.52 -1.20
N GLY A 219 -24.54 -2.84 -1.15
CA GLY A 219 -23.57 -3.79 -0.60
C GLY A 219 -22.29 -3.84 -1.42
N TYR A 220 -22.42 -3.93 -2.75
CA TYR A 220 -21.28 -3.88 -3.67
C TYR A 220 -20.48 -2.59 -3.58
N LEU A 221 -21.17 -1.44 -3.53
CA LEU A 221 -20.53 -0.14 -3.36
C LEU A 221 -19.74 -0.08 -2.04
N GLY A 222 -20.31 -0.60 -0.95
CA GLY A 222 -19.64 -0.66 0.34
C GLY A 222 -18.37 -1.52 0.29
N ILE A 223 -18.43 -2.72 -0.28
CA ILE A 223 -17.26 -3.61 -0.43
C ILE A 223 -16.18 -2.94 -1.29
N PHE A 224 -16.56 -2.29 -2.39
CA PHE A 224 -15.62 -1.56 -3.24
C PHE A 224 -14.94 -0.40 -2.50
N LEU A 225 -15.71 0.39 -1.75
CA LEU A 225 -15.16 1.51 -0.99
C LEU A 225 -14.18 1.05 0.08
N LEU A 226 -14.46 -0.10 0.69
CA LEU A 226 -13.61 -0.72 1.69
C LEU A 226 -12.30 -1.24 1.06
N PHE A 227 -12.36 -1.83 -0.14
CA PHE A 227 -11.16 -2.20 -0.90
C PHE A 227 -10.28 -0.98 -1.22
N VAL A 228 -10.88 0.15 -1.61
CA VAL A 228 -10.14 1.40 -1.87
C VAL A 228 -9.48 1.93 -0.59
N ILE A 229 -10.18 1.90 0.55
CA ILE A 229 -9.64 2.32 1.85
C ILE A 229 -8.44 1.44 2.25
N ASP A 230 -8.56 0.12 2.13
CA ASP A 230 -7.49 -0.82 2.47
C ASP A 230 -6.27 -0.64 1.55
N ALA A 231 -6.50 -0.42 0.24
CA ALA A 231 -5.43 -0.13 -0.72
C ALA A 231 -4.72 1.20 -0.42
N LEU A 232 -5.47 2.26 -0.07
CA LEU A 232 -4.89 3.56 0.32
C LEU A 232 -4.11 3.45 1.64
N SER A 233 -4.62 2.69 2.61
CA SER A 233 -3.94 2.42 3.87
C SER A 233 -2.61 1.70 3.65
N LEU A 234 -2.61 0.62 2.86
CA LEU A 234 -1.41 -0.11 2.46
C LEU A 234 -0.42 0.79 1.72
N TRP A 235 -0.91 1.58 0.76
CA TRP A 235 -0.11 2.54 0.00
C TRP A 235 0.59 3.56 0.91
N LEU A 236 -0.13 4.08 1.92
CA LEU A 236 0.44 5.01 2.88
C LEU A 236 1.48 4.35 3.78
N SER A 237 1.25 3.12 4.24
CA SER A 237 2.25 2.37 5.00
C SER A 237 3.54 2.16 4.18
N ILE A 238 3.41 1.78 2.91
CA ILE A 238 4.55 1.63 1.99
C ILE A 238 5.26 2.97 1.79
N SER A 239 4.50 4.07 1.60
CA SER A 239 5.06 5.41 1.41
C SER A 239 5.82 5.90 2.64
N VAL A 240 5.31 5.64 3.84
CA VAL A 240 6.00 5.98 5.10
C VAL A 240 7.29 5.16 5.22
N LEU A 241 7.25 3.85 4.98
CA LEU A 241 8.47 3.03 4.98
C LEU A 241 9.48 3.50 3.93
N LEU A 242 9.04 3.82 2.72
CA LEU A 242 9.91 4.35 1.67
C LEU A 242 10.55 5.68 2.07
N SER A 243 9.82 6.55 2.77
CA SER A 243 10.37 7.85 3.21
C SER A 243 11.50 7.73 4.23
N TRP A 244 11.59 6.60 4.94
CA TRP A 244 12.69 6.33 5.87
C TRP A 244 13.94 5.86 5.13
N VAL A 245 13.76 5.12 4.04
CA VAL A 245 14.86 4.58 3.23
C VAL A 245 15.36 5.61 2.21
N MET A 246 14.43 6.35 1.60
CA MET A 246 14.74 7.36 0.60
C MET A 246 14.71 8.75 1.23
N SER A 247 15.88 9.37 1.39
CA SER A 247 16.04 10.78 1.78
C SER A 247 15.54 11.78 0.70
N SER A 248 14.81 11.30 -0.31
CA SER A 248 14.28 12.16 -1.36
C SER A 248 13.10 12.96 -0.83
N ARG A 249 13.17 14.30 -0.94
CA ARG A 249 12.13 15.24 -0.51
C ARG A 249 10.81 15.16 -1.30
N TYR A 250 10.68 14.23 -2.25
CA TYR A 250 9.69 14.35 -3.32
C TYR A 250 8.60 13.27 -3.37
N PHE A 251 8.69 12.19 -2.58
CA PHE A 251 7.74 11.10 -2.78
C PHE A 251 6.36 11.32 -2.15
N PHE A 252 6.24 12.07 -1.05
CA PHE A 252 4.96 12.58 -0.54
C PHE A 252 5.22 13.71 0.47
N PRO A 253 4.64 14.91 0.31
CA PRO A 253 4.62 15.89 1.39
C PRO A 253 3.61 15.40 2.44
N VAL A 254 3.99 14.42 3.26
CA VAL A 254 3.22 14.10 4.46
C VAL A 254 3.25 15.38 5.30
N PRO A 255 2.09 15.97 5.63
CA PRO A 255 2.07 17.16 6.48
C PRO A 255 2.67 16.78 7.82
N SER A 256 3.94 17.13 8.02
CA SER A 256 4.58 17.04 9.33
C SER A 256 4.00 18.18 10.14
N ILE A 257 3.05 17.86 11.00
CA ILE A 257 2.58 18.75 12.06
C ILE A 257 3.36 18.29 13.31
N PRO A 258 4.58 18.82 13.53
CA PRO A 258 5.33 18.48 14.73
C PRO A 258 4.62 19.11 15.92
N ILE A 259 3.92 18.30 16.70
CA ILE A 259 3.42 18.75 18.00
C ILE A 259 4.58 18.66 18.96
N ARG A 260 5.06 19.82 19.42
CA ARG A 260 6.09 19.89 20.46
C ARG A 260 5.38 19.77 21.80
N PRO A 261 5.56 18.70 22.59
CA PRO A 261 4.88 18.55 23.88
C PRO A 261 5.18 19.70 24.84
N ALA A 262 6.35 20.34 24.70
CA ALA A 262 6.68 21.61 25.34
C ALA A 262 5.61 22.71 25.19
N GLN A 263 5.00 22.85 24.00
CA GLN A 263 3.96 23.85 23.75
C GLN A 263 2.65 23.53 24.46
N LEU A 264 2.39 22.26 24.78
CA LEU A 264 1.22 21.84 25.55
C LEU A 264 1.40 22.08 27.05
N LEU A 265 2.64 21.99 27.55
CA LEU A 265 2.94 22.12 28.99
C LEU A 265 3.25 23.56 29.42
N THR A 266 3.78 24.40 28.53
CA THR A 266 4.05 25.82 28.81
C THR A 266 3.33 26.71 27.80
N PRO A 267 2.06 27.08 28.05
CA PRO A 267 1.29 27.94 27.14
C PRO A 267 1.89 29.35 27.00
N THR A 268 2.74 29.77 27.94
CA THR A 268 3.38 31.10 28.00
C THR A 268 4.74 31.19 27.29
N GLY A 269 5.12 30.20 26.47
CA GLY A 269 6.31 30.31 25.61
C GLY A 269 7.64 30.22 26.35
N GLY A 270 7.67 29.49 27.48
CA GLY A 270 8.91 29.20 28.19
C GLY A 270 9.87 28.36 27.35
N ASP A 271 11.16 28.65 27.45
CA ASP A 271 12.22 27.96 26.73
C ASP A 271 12.35 26.53 27.27
N ALA A 272 11.63 25.58 26.67
CA ALA A 272 11.52 24.19 27.14
C ALA A 272 12.81 23.35 26.96
N GLY A 273 13.96 24.02 26.81
CA GLY A 273 15.28 23.41 26.73
C GLY A 273 15.41 22.36 25.63
N ALA A 274 16.17 21.31 25.91
CA ALA A 274 16.48 20.23 24.96
C ALA A 274 15.25 19.46 24.46
N LEU A 275 14.14 19.47 25.19
CA LEU A 275 12.87 18.84 24.79
C LEU A 275 12.18 19.56 23.63
N GLY A 276 12.46 20.86 23.41
CA GLY A 276 11.91 21.61 22.28
C GLY A 276 12.38 21.13 20.90
N LYS A 277 13.46 20.33 20.85
CA LYS A 277 14.01 19.76 19.60
C LYS A 277 13.33 18.46 19.17
N TYR A 278 12.59 17.80 20.07
CA TYR A 278 11.86 16.58 19.76
C TYR A 278 10.39 16.92 19.44
N GLY A 279 10.01 16.83 18.18
CA GLY A 279 8.61 16.94 17.74
C GLY A 279 8.06 15.55 17.43
N ILE A 280 6.93 15.20 18.03
CA ILE A 280 6.21 13.97 17.65
C ILE A 280 5.40 14.30 16.39
N ASN A 281 5.61 13.51 15.33
CA ASN A 281 4.83 13.65 14.10
C ASN A 281 3.47 12.99 14.30
N VAL A 282 2.44 13.80 14.55
CA VAL A 282 1.07 13.30 14.78
C VAL A 282 0.32 13.05 13.46
N GLY A 283 0.85 13.55 12.34
CA GLY A 283 0.26 13.40 11.00
C GLY A 283 -0.10 11.95 10.64
N PRO A 284 0.87 11.00 10.63
CA PRO A 284 0.58 9.60 10.33
C PRO A 284 -0.42 8.96 11.29
N MET A 285 -0.44 9.39 12.55
CA MET A 285 -1.34 8.88 13.58
C MET A 285 -2.78 9.34 13.32
N LEU A 286 -2.97 10.63 12.99
CA LEU A 286 -4.27 11.19 12.62
C LEU A 286 -4.82 10.54 11.36
N VAL A 287 -3.96 10.37 10.33
CA VAL A 287 -4.35 9.71 9.08
C VAL A 287 -4.78 8.26 9.34
N SER A 288 -4.00 7.50 10.13
CA SER A 288 -4.35 6.14 10.52
C SER A 288 -5.66 6.06 11.30
N TRP A 289 -5.90 7.02 12.21
CA TRP A 289 -7.15 7.15 12.94
C TRP A 289 -8.34 7.45 12.01
N SER A 290 -8.18 8.36 11.06
CA SER A 290 -9.20 8.68 10.06
C SER A 290 -9.56 7.48 9.19
N PHE A 291 -8.59 6.69 8.74
CA PHE A 291 -8.87 5.46 7.97
C PHE A 291 -9.61 4.41 8.80
N ARG A 292 -9.23 4.22 10.08
CA ARG A 292 -9.96 3.32 10.99
C ARG A 292 -11.40 3.77 11.20
N PHE A 293 -11.62 5.07 11.37
CA PHE A 293 -12.96 5.64 11.51
C PHE A 293 -13.81 5.46 10.25
N LEU A 294 -13.23 5.74 9.07
CA LEU A 294 -13.88 5.52 7.78
C LEU A 294 -14.22 4.05 7.57
N ASN A 295 -13.30 3.14 7.90
CA ASN A 295 -13.54 1.70 7.79
C ASN A 295 -14.73 1.26 8.64
N GLY A 296 -14.78 1.68 9.91
CA GLY A 296 -15.93 1.39 10.79
C GLY A 296 -17.26 1.96 10.28
N ARG A 297 -17.24 3.13 9.63
CA ARG A 297 -18.44 3.71 8.99
C ARG A 297 -18.90 2.91 7.78
N VAL A 298 -17.96 2.46 6.94
CA VAL A 298 -18.27 1.65 5.75
C VAL A 298 -18.78 0.27 6.16
N GLU A 299 -18.17 -0.37 7.15
CA GLU A 299 -18.64 -1.63 7.72
C GLU A 299 -20.06 -1.51 8.30
N ALA A 300 -20.34 -0.42 9.04
CA ALA A 300 -21.69 -0.16 9.55
C ALA A 300 -22.71 0.04 8.42
N MET A 301 -22.32 0.70 7.33
CA MET A 301 -23.17 0.89 6.14
C MET A 301 -23.45 -0.45 5.43
N ILE A 302 -22.42 -1.28 5.23
CA ILE A 302 -22.55 -2.64 4.66
C ILE A 302 -23.46 -3.50 5.54
N GLY A 303 -23.24 -3.48 6.86
CA GLY A 303 -24.05 -4.23 7.83
C GLY A 303 -25.52 -3.85 7.78
N ARG A 304 -25.84 -2.54 7.72
CA ARG A 304 -27.21 -2.05 7.55
C ARG A 304 -27.82 -2.52 6.22
N ALA A 305 -27.11 -2.32 5.11
CA ALA A 305 -27.58 -2.72 3.77
C ALA A 305 -27.84 -4.22 3.65
N MET A 306 -26.96 -5.07 4.22
CA MET A 306 -27.14 -6.52 4.29
C MET A 306 -28.34 -6.90 5.17
N SER A 307 -28.50 -6.27 6.33
CA SER A 307 -29.62 -6.54 7.22
C SER A 307 -30.97 -6.19 6.60
N ASP A 308 -31.03 -5.07 5.85
CA ASP A 308 -32.23 -4.64 5.15
C ASP A 308 -32.55 -5.56 3.96
N ALA A 309 -31.54 -6.00 3.22
CA ALA A 309 -31.73 -6.98 2.15
C ALA A 309 -32.25 -8.32 2.68
N LEU A 310 -31.71 -8.80 3.80
CA LEU A 310 -32.16 -10.04 4.45
C LEU A 310 -33.60 -9.91 4.98
N LYS A 311 -33.96 -8.77 5.57
CA LYS A 311 -35.35 -8.48 5.98
C LYS A 311 -36.29 -8.46 4.78
N ARG A 312 -35.90 -7.83 3.65
CA ARG A 312 -36.70 -7.81 2.42
C ARG A 312 -36.91 -9.21 1.85
N ARG A 313 -35.87 -10.05 1.85
CA ARG A 313 -35.97 -11.44 1.41
C ARG A 313 -36.91 -12.25 2.30
N ARG A 314 -36.76 -12.18 3.62
CA ARG A 314 -37.68 -12.84 4.56
C ARG A 314 -39.14 -12.38 4.41
N ARG A 315 -39.37 -11.11 4.08
CA ARG A 315 -40.72 -10.60 3.79
C ARG A 315 -41.28 -11.20 2.51
N ARG A 316 -40.51 -11.24 1.43
CA ARG A 316 -40.91 -11.89 0.16
C ARG A 316 -41.23 -13.37 0.34
N GLU A 317 -40.37 -14.12 1.04
CA GLU A 317 -40.58 -15.55 1.33
C GLU A 317 -41.87 -15.76 2.17
N LYS A 318 -42.14 -14.88 3.14
CA LYS A 318 -43.40 -14.92 3.91
C LYS A 318 -44.62 -14.61 3.05
N ASP A 319 -44.53 -13.63 2.16
CA ASP A 319 -45.64 -13.24 1.28
C ASP A 319 -45.92 -14.31 0.21
N GLU A 320 -44.88 -14.93 -0.34
CA GLU A 320 -44.98 -16.08 -1.26
C GLU A 320 -45.57 -17.30 -0.56
N ALA A 321 -45.13 -17.63 0.66
CA ALA A 321 -45.72 -18.71 1.44
C ALA A 321 -47.20 -18.45 1.79
N LYS A 322 -47.58 -17.20 2.06
CA LYS A 322 -48.98 -16.80 2.25
C LYS A 322 -49.81 -16.95 0.96
N ARG A 323 -49.25 -16.60 -0.20
CA ARG A 323 -49.89 -16.78 -1.50
C ARG A 323 -50.07 -18.26 -1.84
N ALA A 324 -49.04 -19.07 -1.68
CA ALA A 324 -49.12 -20.52 -1.90
C ALA A 324 -50.18 -21.19 -1.01
N ARG A 325 -50.27 -20.80 0.27
CA ARG A 325 -51.32 -21.29 1.18
C ARG A 325 -52.73 -20.84 0.79
N ARG A 326 -52.87 -19.65 0.19
CA ARG A 326 -54.18 -19.18 -0.32
C ARG A 326 -54.58 -19.96 -1.58
N GLU A 327 -53.66 -20.15 -2.51
CA GLU A 327 -53.88 -20.96 -3.71
C GLU A 327 -54.19 -22.43 -3.39
N GLU A 328 -53.52 -23.02 -2.39
CA GLU A 328 -53.81 -24.38 -1.93
C GLU A 328 -55.21 -24.49 -1.31
N LYS A 329 -55.61 -23.51 -0.49
CA LYS A 329 -56.96 -23.45 0.08
C LYS A 329 -58.04 -23.26 -0.99
N GLU A 330 -57.77 -22.47 -2.03
CA GLU A 330 -58.68 -22.31 -3.16
C GLU A 330 -58.81 -23.61 -3.96
N ARG A 331 -57.70 -24.31 -4.23
CA ARG A 331 -57.73 -25.64 -4.85
C ARG A 331 -58.48 -26.68 -4.03
N ASP A 332 -58.30 -26.69 -2.71
CA ASP A 332 -59.04 -27.61 -1.82
C ASP A 332 -60.55 -27.29 -1.83
N ARG A 333 -60.92 -26.00 -1.85
CA ARG A 333 -62.33 -25.58 -1.99
C ARG A 333 -62.93 -26.01 -3.33
N GLU A 334 -62.20 -25.86 -4.43
CA GLU A 334 -62.65 -26.33 -5.75
C GLU A 334 -62.78 -27.86 -5.80
N ALA A 335 -61.84 -28.60 -5.20
CA ALA A 335 -61.89 -30.06 -5.14
C ALA A 335 -63.08 -30.55 -4.29
N ARG A 336 -63.32 -29.93 -3.12
CA ARG A 336 -64.50 -30.19 -2.29
C ARG A 336 -65.79 -29.84 -2.99
N GLY A 337 -65.83 -28.70 -3.70
CA GLY A 337 -66.98 -28.31 -4.52
C GLY A 337 -67.32 -29.37 -5.57
N ARG A 338 -66.33 -29.88 -6.30
CA ARG A 338 -66.52 -30.97 -7.28
C ARG A 338 -66.96 -32.28 -6.63
N ALA A 339 -66.39 -32.65 -5.49
CA ALA A 339 -66.79 -33.83 -4.74
C ALA A 339 -68.24 -33.73 -4.22
N ASN A 340 -68.64 -32.57 -3.72
CA ASN A 340 -70.01 -32.32 -3.26
C ASN A 340 -71.03 -32.35 -4.41
N VAL A 341 -70.68 -31.85 -5.60
CA VAL A 341 -71.55 -31.97 -6.78
C VAL A 341 -71.67 -33.43 -7.23
N ALA A 342 -70.57 -34.18 -7.25
CA ALA A 342 -70.58 -35.60 -7.62
C ALA A 342 -71.33 -36.48 -6.60
N GLY A 343 -71.16 -36.23 -5.30
CA GLY A 343 -71.84 -36.98 -4.22
C GLY A 343 -73.27 -36.52 -3.96
N GLY A 344 -73.56 -35.24 -4.16
CA GLY A 344 -74.89 -34.64 -3.98
C GLY A 344 -75.95 -35.20 -4.94
N GLY A 345 -75.54 -35.71 -6.11
CA GLY A 345 -76.44 -36.42 -7.03
C GLY A 345 -77.05 -37.71 -6.45
N MET A 346 -76.37 -38.36 -5.50
CA MET A 346 -76.91 -39.54 -4.79
C MET A 346 -77.52 -39.19 -3.43
N ALA A 347 -77.08 -38.10 -2.79
CA ALA A 347 -77.67 -37.65 -1.54
C ALA A 347 -79.03 -36.95 -1.74
N ALA A 348 -79.22 -36.15 -2.80
CA ALA A 348 -80.49 -35.48 -3.07
C ALA A 348 -81.65 -36.44 -3.34
N THR A 349 -81.38 -37.67 -3.75
CA THR A 349 -82.39 -38.75 -3.86
C THR A 349 -82.66 -39.48 -2.54
N ALA A 350 -81.73 -39.42 -1.57
CA ALA A 350 -81.91 -40.02 -0.24
C ALA A 350 -82.50 -39.04 0.80
N THR A 351 -82.21 -37.74 0.72
CA THR A 351 -82.72 -36.73 1.68
C THR A 351 -84.12 -36.21 1.35
N ALA A 352 -84.70 -36.55 0.20
CA ALA A 352 -86.12 -36.30 -0.09
C ALA A 352 -87.09 -37.15 0.75
N LEU A 353 -86.58 -38.10 1.55
CA LEU A 353 -87.35 -38.99 2.42
C LEU A 353 -87.16 -38.69 3.93
N ARG A 354 -86.46 -37.61 4.29
CA ARG A 354 -86.11 -37.32 5.69
C ARG A 354 -86.20 -35.83 6.06
N ARG A 355 -87.22 -35.15 5.54
CA ARG A 355 -87.55 -33.77 5.93
C ARG A 355 -88.82 -33.78 6.76
N ASP A 356 -88.67 -34.18 8.01
CA ASP A 356 -89.44 -33.71 9.15
C ASP A 356 -88.51 -33.86 10.37
N ASP A 357 -88.52 -32.85 11.23
CA ASP A 357 -87.97 -32.81 12.59
C ASP A 357 -86.68 -31.98 12.82
N ASP A 358 -86.90 -30.91 13.60
CA ASP A 358 -86.05 -30.16 14.52
C ASP A 358 -84.76 -29.48 13.98
N GLY A 359 -84.52 -28.17 14.15
CA GLY A 359 -84.92 -27.31 15.26
C GLY A 359 -83.71 -27.00 16.13
N SER A 360 -82.87 -26.04 15.72
CA SER A 360 -82.15 -25.10 16.62
C SER A 360 -81.16 -24.25 15.83
N GLU A 361 -81.41 -22.95 15.89
CA GLU A 361 -80.49 -21.89 15.52
C GLU A 361 -79.32 -21.88 16.51
N GLN A 362 -78.09 -22.10 16.04
CA GLN A 362 -76.90 -21.72 16.80
C GLN A 362 -76.03 -20.83 15.93
N HIS A 363 -76.20 -19.53 16.19
CA HIS A 363 -75.46 -18.40 15.67
C HIS A 363 -74.05 -18.44 16.27
N ASP A 364 -73.10 -19.09 15.59
CA ASP A 364 -71.69 -19.04 15.98
C ASP A 364 -71.04 -17.80 15.33
N ASP A 365 -71.06 -16.71 16.08
CA ASP A 365 -70.20 -15.54 15.89
C ASP A 365 -68.74 -15.94 16.09
N ASN A 366 -68.11 -16.46 15.04
CA ASN A 366 -66.66 -16.67 15.04
C ASN A 366 -65.97 -15.34 14.71
N GLU A 367 -66.04 -14.41 15.66
CA GLU A 367 -65.30 -13.15 15.68
C GLU A 367 -63.79 -13.40 15.60
N GLY A 368 -63.12 -12.51 14.87
CA GLY A 368 -61.73 -12.61 14.51
C GLY A 368 -60.81 -12.65 15.72
N SER A 369 -60.06 -13.74 15.85
CA SER A 369 -58.83 -13.73 16.62
C SER A 369 -57.71 -13.22 15.73
N ASP A 370 -57.58 -11.90 15.67
CA ASP A 370 -56.33 -11.22 15.36
C ASP A 370 -55.30 -11.67 16.41
N GLY A 371 -54.62 -12.77 16.11
CA GLY A 371 -53.46 -13.27 16.86
C GLY A 371 -52.27 -12.35 16.68
N GLU A 372 -52.42 -11.11 17.14
CA GLU A 372 -51.30 -10.26 17.56
C GLU A 372 -50.96 -10.65 19.01
N ASP A 373 -49.68 -10.68 19.31
CA ASP A 373 -49.12 -10.75 20.67
C ASP A 373 -49.17 -12.08 21.45
N SER A 374 -48.31 -13.02 21.04
CA SER A 374 -47.51 -13.79 22.02
C SER A 374 -46.29 -14.45 21.36
N TYR A 375 -45.27 -13.64 21.09
CA TYR A 375 -43.89 -14.13 21.21
C TYR A 375 -43.18 -13.26 22.24
N SER A 376 -43.31 -13.68 23.50
CA SER A 376 -42.56 -13.14 24.62
C SER A 376 -41.08 -13.51 24.48
N GLY A 377 -40.24 -12.49 24.64
CA GLY A 377 -38.98 -12.62 25.38
C GLY A 377 -38.00 -13.69 24.93
N MET A 378 -37.33 -13.47 23.80
CA MET A 378 -35.92 -13.87 23.69
C MET A 378 -35.10 -12.59 23.46
N THR A 379 -34.75 -11.95 24.57
CA THR A 379 -33.78 -10.86 24.61
C THR A 379 -32.42 -11.36 24.11
N PRO A 380 -31.75 -10.66 23.20
CA PRO A 380 -30.36 -10.92 22.88
C PRO A 380 -29.47 -10.29 23.95
N SER A 381 -29.58 -10.73 25.21
CA SER A 381 -28.68 -10.31 26.30
C SER A 381 -27.58 -11.35 26.60
N ASN A 382 -27.54 -12.47 25.88
CA ASN A 382 -26.45 -13.46 25.95
C ASN A 382 -25.57 -13.49 24.70
N VAL A 383 -25.37 -12.33 24.04
CA VAL A 383 -24.14 -12.14 23.27
C VAL A 383 -23.04 -11.88 24.29
N SER A 384 -22.45 -12.98 24.73
CA SER A 384 -21.07 -13.09 25.20
C SER A 384 -20.28 -11.78 25.02
N ARG A 385 -20.12 -11.06 26.14
CA ARG A 385 -18.89 -10.31 26.39
C ARG A 385 -17.75 -11.31 26.22
N ILE A 386 -17.23 -11.42 25.00
CA ILE A 386 -15.85 -11.85 24.82
C ILE A 386 -15.05 -10.73 25.48
N ALA A 387 -14.58 -11.03 26.68
CA ALA A 387 -13.64 -10.22 27.41
C ALA A 387 -12.54 -9.81 26.44
N THR A 388 -12.43 -8.52 26.17
CA THR A 388 -11.16 -7.93 25.77
C THR A 388 -10.21 -8.22 26.92
N SER A 389 -9.46 -9.31 26.80
CA SER A 389 -8.33 -9.61 27.66
C SER A 389 -7.43 -8.39 27.66
N SER A 390 -7.37 -7.72 28.81
CA SER A 390 -6.43 -6.66 29.12
C SER A 390 -5.02 -7.19 28.88
N PHE A 391 -4.38 -6.67 27.84
CA PHE A 391 -2.99 -6.95 27.49
C PHE A 391 -2.05 -6.10 28.36
N HIS A 392 -2.22 -6.18 29.68
CA HIS A 392 -1.50 -5.31 30.63
C HIS A 392 -0.65 -6.05 31.67
N ASP A 393 -0.58 -7.37 31.63
CA ASP A 393 0.38 -8.15 32.43
C ASP A 393 1.13 -9.08 31.48
N LEU A 394 2.36 -8.70 31.13
CA LEU A 394 3.49 -9.59 30.88
C LEU A 394 4.76 -8.71 30.83
N ASP A 395 5.64 -8.98 31.80
CA ASP A 395 7.03 -8.52 31.92
C ASP A 395 7.87 -8.76 30.65
#